data_AF-A0A850BTM9-F1
#
_entry.id   AF-A0A850BTM9-F1
#
_cell.length_a   1.000
_cell.length_b   1.000
_cell.length_c   1.000
_cell.angle_alpha   90.00
_cell.angle_beta   90.00
_cell.angle_gamma   90.00
#
_symmetry.space_group_name_H-M   'P 1'
#
loop_
_entity.id
_entity.type
_entity.pdbx_description
1 polymer ?
#
loop_
_entity_poly.entity_id
_entity_poly.type
_entity_poly.pdbx_seq_one_letter_code
_entity_poly.pdbx_strand_id
1 'polypeptide(L)'
;MTINCYQLTPGGITPLRISASTLDDMTRELPQGFYTTFTTLAGGTRVLGLKSHLQRLYIPAHDLGLKPALEEAALPQRLAELVKQNLPRESRVRLILTREAGELYAGLEPFTPLPETVYTNGVHVITADLARRNPRIKDTDFIAQSLAQRQMLNRDVFEVLLTKNGAILEGMTSNFYAVRYVIARRSETTTKQSSEDEASPRRSIRNDSTLITARYGILPGVTRRIVLRLARGQGIRIEYRAPRMDETFDEAFLTSSSRGVVPVVMMDGEPVGQGRVGEVTKRLSKAYKAYLQQHAELIGA
;
A
#
# COMPACT_ATOMS: atom_id res chain seq x y z
N MET A 1 -14.48 -16.70 9.11
CA MET A 1 -13.20 -17.40 8.91
C MET A 1 -12.35 -17.13 10.13
N THR A 2 -11.68 -18.14 10.67
CA THR A 2 -10.72 -17.96 11.78
C THR A 2 -9.34 -17.75 11.20
N ILE A 3 -8.59 -16.78 11.72
CA ILE A 3 -7.19 -16.57 11.35
C ILE A 3 -6.33 -17.59 12.09
N ASN A 4 -5.43 -18.25 11.36
CA ASN A 4 -4.44 -19.11 11.99
C ASN A 4 -3.27 -18.25 12.49
N CYS A 5 -2.97 -18.33 13.78
CA CYS A 5 -1.88 -17.61 14.41
C CYS A 5 -0.82 -18.58 14.95
N TYR A 6 0.45 -18.15 14.89
CA TYR A 6 1.59 -18.97 15.24
C TYR A 6 2.65 -18.13 15.95
N GLN A 7 3.35 -18.72 16.91
CA GLN A 7 4.62 -18.22 17.40
C GLN A 7 5.76 -18.86 16.60
N LEU A 8 6.71 -18.05 16.16
CA LEU A 8 7.88 -18.48 15.40
C LEU A 8 9.12 -18.38 16.29
N THR A 9 9.83 -19.50 16.43
CA THR A 9 11.04 -19.58 17.25
C THR A 9 12.18 -20.24 16.47
N PRO A 10 13.42 -20.21 16.99
CA PRO A 10 14.51 -21.00 16.43
C PRO A 10 14.21 -22.51 16.47
N GLY A 11 13.46 -22.97 17.47
CA GLY A 11 13.12 -24.38 17.66
C GLY A 11 11.93 -24.89 16.85
N GLY A 12 11.04 -24.00 16.35
CA GLY A 12 9.84 -24.47 15.67
C GLY A 12 8.80 -23.40 15.35
N ILE A 13 7.65 -23.90 14.90
CA ILE A 13 6.40 -23.15 14.72
C ILE A 13 5.40 -23.72 15.72
N THR A 14 4.86 -22.87 16.59
CA THR A 14 3.86 -23.28 17.58
C THR A 14 2.53 -22.61 17.26
N PRO A 15 1.44 -23.35 16.99
CA PRO A 15 0.13 -22.74 16.76
C PRO A 15 -0.41 -22.12 18.04
N LEU A 16 -1.04 -20.96 17.92
CA LEU A 16 -1.68 -20.25 19.02
C LEU A 16 -3.20 -20.34 18.89
N ARG A 17 -3.86 -20.60 20.01
CA ARG A 17 -5.33 -20.56 20.09
C ARG A 17 -5.76 -19.14 20.43
N ILE A 18 -6.01 -18.34 19.40
CA ILE A 18 -6.57 -16.99 19.52
C ILE A 18 -7.95 -16.94 18.86
N SER A 19 -8.82 -16.05 19.33
CA SER A 19 -10.19 -15.94 18.83
C SER A 19 -10.32 -14.79 17.84
N ALA A 20 -9.51 -14.80 16.78
CA ALA A 20 -9.44 -13.73 15.78
C ALA A 20 -10.12 -14.08 14.45
N SER A 21 -10.95 -13.18 13.94
CA SER A 21 -11.58 -13.30 12.62
C SER A 21 -10.85 -12.53 11.52
N THR A 22 -10.01 -11.56 11.90
CA THR A 22 -9.15 -10.79 11.00
C THR A 22 -7.73 -10.65 11.53
N LEU A 23 -6.78 -10.30 10.67
CA LEU A 23 -5.41 -9.99 11.10
C LEU A 23 -5.34 -8.82 12.09
N ASP A 24 -6.28 -7.87 12.00
CA ASP A 24 -6.36 -6.74 12.93
C ASP A 24 -6.91 -7.18 14.30
N ASP A 25 -7.82 -8.16 14.35
CA ASP A 25 -8.28 -8.77 15.60
C ASP A 25 -7.11 -9.48 16.29
N MET A 26 -6.37 -10.31 15.54
CA MET A 26 -5.16 -10.97 16.03
C MET A 26 -4.16 -9.97 16.61
N THR A 27 -3.93 -8.85 15.93
CA THR A 27 -2.99 -7.83 16.43
C THR A 27 -3.43 -7.21 17.75
N ARG A 28 -4.72 -7.20 18.08
CA ARG A 28 -5.22 -6.69 19.37
C ARG A 28 -5.07 -7.69 20.51
N GLU A 29 -5.04 -8.99 20.21
CA GLU A 29 -4.86 -10.06 21.20
C GLU A 29 -3.38 -10.34 21.52
N LEU A 30 -2.45 -9.82 20.71
CA LEU A 30 -1.00 -10.05 20.86
C LEU A 30 -0.30 -8.84 21.52
N PRO A 31 0.87 -9.06 22.16
CA PRO A 31 1.67 -7.96 22.70
C PRO A 31 2.08 -6.96 21.61
N GLN A 32 2.21 -5.69 22.01
CA GLN A 32 2.52 -4.60 21.08
C GLN A 32 3.93 -4.71 20.51
N GLY A 33 4.08 -4.27 19.26
CA GLY A 33 5.32 -4.51 18.52
C GLY A 33 5.43 -3.75 17.21
N PHE A 34 6.40 -4.16 16.42
CA PHE A 34 6.52 -3.79 15.02
C PHE A 34 5.82 -4.85 14.19
N TYR A 35 5.17 -4.43 13.10
CA TYR A 35 4.51 -5.38 12.23
C TYR A 35 4.77 -5.12 10.75
N THR A 36 4.63 -6.17 9.97
CA THR A 36 4.66 -6.10 8.50
C THR A 36 3.55 -6.98 7.96
N THR A 37 3.05 -6.65 6.77
CA THR A 37 2.04 -7.47 6.11
C THR A 37 2.35 -7.52 4.63
N PHE A 38 2.33 -8.73 4.08
CA PHE A 38 2.54 -9.01 2.66
C PHE A 38 1.61 -10.14 2.23
N THR A 39 1.57 -10.38 0.92
CA THR A 39 0.79 -11.46 0.33
C THR A 39 1.76 -12.48 -0.26
N THR A 40 1.50 -13.76 -0.05
CA THR A 40 2.19 -14.83 -0.78
C THR A 40 1.60 -14.96 -2.18
N LEU A 41 2.44 -15.27 -3.16
CA LEU A 41 2.15 -15.24 -4.59
C LEU A 41 2.52 -16.58 -5.22
N ALA A 42 2.07 -16.81 -6.45
CA ALA A 42 2.41 -17.99 -7.24
C ALA A 42 2.08 -19.29 -6.47
N GLY A 43 0.81 -19.41 -6.09
CA GLY A 43 0.31 -20.55 -5.32
C GLY A 43 0.83 -20.60 -3.88
N GLY A 44 1.26 -19.46 -3.34
CA GLY A 44 1.71 -19.31 -1.95
C GLY A 44 3.22 -19.51 -1.73
N THR A 45 4.00 -19.74 -2.77
CA THR A 45 5.45 -20.05 -2.67
C THR A 45 6.36 -18.84 -2.77
N ARG A 46 5.85 -17.72 -3.29
CA ARG A 46 6.64 -16.52 -3.57
C ARG A 46 6.14 -15.30 -2.82
N VAL A 47 6.97 -14.27 -2.76
CA VAL A 47 6.65 -12.99 -2.12
C VAL A 47 7.38 -11.88 -2.85
N LEU A 48 6.86 -10.66 -2.83
CA LEU A 48 7.55 -9.51 -3.39
C LEU A 48 8.25 -8.71 -2.29
N GLY A 49 9.58 -8.66 -2.31
CA GLY A 49 10.37 -7.77 -1.45
C GLY A 49 10.41 -8.22 0.01
N LEU A 50 10.55 -9.52 0.25
CA LEU A 50 10.67 -10.16 1.56
C LEU A 50 11.66 -9.44 2.45
N LYS A 51 12.89 -9.21 1.96
CA LYS A 51 13.93 -8.50 2.70
C LYS A 51 13.43 -7.17 3.27
N SER A 52 12.75 -6.36 2.45
CA SER A 52 12.21 -5.08 2.90
C SER A 52 11.02 -5.22 3.85
N HIS A 53 10.26 -6.32 3.76
CA HIS A 53 9.22 -6.64 4.73
C HIS A 53 9.82 -7.04 6.09
N LEU A 54 10.88 -7.84 6.12
CA LEU A 54 11.55 -8.25 7.35
C LEU A 54 12.27 -7.08 8.03
N GLN A 55 13.01 -6.28 7.25
CA GLN A 55 13.70 -5.09 7.76
C GLN A 55 12.78 -4.09 8.49
N ARG A 56 11.48 -4.06 8.17
CA ARG A 56 10.50 -3.23 8.92
C ARG A 56 10.26 -3.68 10.35
N LEU A 57 10.59 -4.92 10.66
CA LEU A 57 10.56 -5.48 12.02
C LEU A 57 11.91 -5.24 12.69
N TYR A 58 13.00 -5.64 12.02
CA TYR A 58 14.32 -5.75 12.63
C TYR A 58 15.05 -4.42 12.76
N ILE A 59 14.96 -3.50 11.79
CA ILE A 59 15.61 -2.18 11.90
C ILE A 59 15.16 -1.45 13.18
N PRO A 60 13.86 -1.21 13.42
CA PRO A 60 13.46 -0.52 14.64
C PRO A 60 13.70 -1.34 15.90
N ALA A 61 13.73 -2.67 15.83
CA ALA A 61 14.14 -3.51 16.96
C ALA A 61 15.61 -3.29 17.34
N HIS A 62 16.52 -3.28 16.37
CA HIS A 62 17.94 -3.00 16.59
C HIS A 62 18.18 -1.57 17.06
N ASP A 63 17.47 -0.58 16.50
CA ASP A 63 17.56 0.83 16.94
C ASP A 63 17.18 0.99 18.42
N LEU A 64 16.32 0.11 18.95
CA LEU A 64 15.93 0.07 20.38
C LEU A 64 16.80 -0.86 21.24
N GLY A 65 17.80 -1.53 20.68
CA GLY A 65 18.62 -2.51 21.39
C GLY A 65 17.86 -3.80 21.77
N LEU A 66 16.72 -4.06 21.14
CA LEU A 66 15.95 -5.29 21.35
C LEU A 66 16.71 -6.50 20.81
N LYS A 67 16.57 -7.65 21.47
CA LYS A 67 17.08 -8.95 21.02
C LYS A 67 15.92 -9.83 20.56
N PRO A 68 15.65 -9.93 19.25
CA PRO A 68 14.61 -10.80 18.73
C PRO A 68 14.87 -12.28 19.09
N ALA A 69 13.81 -13.00 19.46
CA ALA A 69 13.88 -14.43 19.76
C ALA A 69 14.25 -15.27 18.52
N LEU A 70 13.92 -14.77 17.32
CA LEU A 70 14.32 -15.35 16.04
C LEU A 70 15.08 -14.27 15.26
N GLU A 71 16.26 -14.63 14.74
CA GLU A 71 17.11 -13.72 13.98
C GLU A 71 16.57 -13.45 12.56
N GLU A 72 16.85 -12.26 12.00
CA GLU A 72 16.40 -11.85 10.66
C GLU A 72 16.81 -12.89 9.60
N ALA A 73 18.02 -13.43 9.71
CA ALA A 73 18.58 -14.39 8.75
C ALA A 73 17.88 -15.76 8.76
N ALA A 74 17.26 -16.16 9.87
CA ALA A 74 16.57 -17.45 10.01
C ALA A 74 15.08 -17.37 9.66
N LEU A 75 14.51 -16.16 9.64
CA LEU A 75 13.09 -15.95 9.40
C LEU A 75 12.62 -16.38 8.00
N PRO A 76 13.37 -16.20 6.89
CA PRO A 76 12.94 -16.68 5.57
C PRO A 76 12.64 -18.18 5.54
N GLN A 77 13.50 -19.01 6.14
CA GLN A 77 13.31 -20.46 6.19
C GLN A 77 12.10 -20.82 7.07
N ARG A 78 11.97 -20.18 8.24
CA ARG A 78 10.83 -20.40 9.14
C ARG A 78 9.50 -19.99 8.50
N LEU A 79 9.50 -18.92 7.72
CA LEU A 79 8.35 -18.50 6.90
C LEU A 79 8.01 -19.53 5.82
N ALA A 80 9.01 -20.07 5.13
CA ALA A 80 8.80 -21.08 4.09
C ALA A 80 8.15 -22.34 4.67
N GLU A 81 8.59 -22.79 5.84
CA GLU A 81 7.96 -23.88 6.58
C GLU A 81 6.50 -23.56 6.96
N LEU A 82 6.26 -22.35 7.45
CA LEU A 82 4.94 -21.90 7.87
C LEU A 82 3.94 -21.87 6.71
N VAL A 83 4.33 -21.33 5.54
CA VAL A 83 3.40 -21.18 4.41
C VAL A 83 3.15 -22.50 3.67
N LYS A 84 4.01 -23.51 3.82
CA LYS A 84 3.84 -24.85 3.21
C LYS A 84 2.50 -25.48 3.56
N GLN A 85 2.01 -25.28 4.78
CA GLN A 85 0.73 -25.84 5.24
C GLN A 85 -0.50 -25.29 4.48
N ASN A 86 -0.36 -24.15 3.80
CA ASN A 86 -1.43 -23.50 3.05
C ASN A 86 -1.32 -23.69 1.54
N LEU A 87 -0.27 -24.35 1.03
CA LEU A 87 -0.10 -24.54 -0.40
C LEU A 87 -1.23 -25.42 -0.98
N PRO A 88 -1.68 -25.18 -2.22
CA PRO A 88 -1.19 -24.17 -3.17
C PRO A 88 -1.94 -22.81 -3.07
N ARG A 89 -2.50 -22.46 -1.90
CA ARG A 89 -3.27 -21.23 -1.72
C ARG A 89 -2.38 -20.06 -1.31
N GLU A 90 -2.73 -18.88 -1.81
CA GLU A 90 -2.12 -17.62 -1.41
C GLU A 90 -2.69 -17.14 -0.07
N SER A 91 -1.87 -16.43 0.71
CA SER A 91 -2.21 -15.94 2.04
C SER A 91 -1.72 -14.51 2.23
N ARG A 92 -2.49 -13.68 2.93
CA ARG A 92 -1.97 -12.48 3.57
C ARG A 92 -1.28 -12.91 4.85
N VAL A 93 0.01 -12.65 4.92
CA VAL A 93 0.86 -12.96 6.07
C VAL A 93 1.10 -11.67 6.83
N ARG A 94 0.76 -11.65 8.11
CA ARG A 94 1.18 -10.59 9.04
C ARG A 94 2.19 -11.15 10.01
N LEU A 95 3.31 -10.46 10.15
CA LEU A 95 4.31 -10.75 11.17
C LEU A 95 4.32 -9.62 12.20
N ILE A 96 4.48 -9.97 13.47
CA ILE A 96 4.58 -9.05 14.59
C ILE A 96 5.80 -9.44 15.41
N LEU A 97 6.75 -8.51 15.56
CA LEU A 97 7.90 -8.62 16.47
C LEU A 97 7.61 -7.76 17.70
N THR A 98 7.47 -8.36 18.87
CA THR A 98 7.04 -7.65 20.10
C THR A 98 8.17 -6.77 20.65
N ARG A 99 7.80 -5.60 21.17
CA ARG A 99 8.77 -4.62 21.72
C ARG A 99 9.34 -5.01 23.08
N GLU A 100 8.61 -5.82 23.85
CA GLU A 100 9.00 -6.19 25.22
C GLU A 100 9.87 -7.45 25.25
N ALA A 101 9.35 -8.56 24.71
CA ALA A 101 10.00 -9.87 24.80
C ALA A 101 10.80 -10.25 23.54
N GLY A 102 10.71 -9.47 22.46
CA GLY A 102 11.36 -9.81 21.18
C GLY A 102 10.76 -11.05 20.50
N GLU A 103 9.54 -11.43 20.87
CA GLU A 103 8.86 -12.60 20.32
C GLU A 103 8.32 -12.31 18.92
N LEU A 104 8.33 -13.33 18.06
CA LEU A 104 7.83 -13.22 16.71
C LEU A 104 6.56 -14.04 16.52
N TYR A 105 5.49 -13.38 16.09
CA TYR A 105 4.20 -13.98 15.78
C TYR A 105 3.86 -13.84 14.30
N ALA A 106 3.12 -14.81 13.78
CA ALA A 106 2.64 -14.83 12.41
C ALA A 106 1.16 -15.16 12.33
N GLY A 107 0.41 -14.34 11.58
CA GLY A 107 -0.98 -14.58 11.22
C GLY A 107 -1.11 -14.89 9.73
N LEU A 108 -1.83 -15.95 9.40
CA LEU A 108 -2.14 -16.35 8.03
C LEU A 108 -3.64 -16.18 7.78
N GLU A 109 -3.98 -15.26 6.88
CA GLU A 109 -5.32 -15.03 6.36
C GLU A 109 -5.37 -15.50 4.90
N PRO A 110 -6.36 -16.29 4.46
CA PRO A 110 -6.53 -16.61 3.04
C PRO A 110 -6.55 -15.34 2.18
N PHE A 111 -5.73 -15.29 1.13
CA PHE A 111 -5.71 -14.12 0.26
C PHE A 111 -6.81 -14.21 -0.80
N THR A 112 -7.74 -13.25 -0.75
CA THR A 112 -8.71 -13.01 -1.81
C THR A 112 -8.35 -11.70 -2.51
N PRO A 113 -8.00 -11.73 -3.81
CA PRO A 113 -7.79 -10.51 -4.57
C PRO A 113 -9.03 -9.61 -4.58
N LEU A 114 -8.82 -8.29 -4.64
CA LEU A 114 -9.93 -7.36 -4.88
C LEU A 114 -10.57 -7.63 -6.25
N PRO A 115 -11.90 -7.49 -6.39
CA PRO A 115 -12.57 -7.68 -7.66
C PRO A 115 -12.06 -6.66 -8.70
N GLU A 116 -12.05 -7.06 -9.97
CA GLU A 116 -11.54 -6.21 -11.06
C GLU A 116 -12.25 -4.86 -11.14
N THR A 117 -13.53 -4.82 -10.77
CA THR A 117 -14.35 -3.60 -10.71
C THR A 117 -13.76 -2.50 -9.83
N VAL A 118 -13.02 -2.85 -8.77
CA VAL A 118 -12.29 -1.86 -7.95
C VAL A 118 -11.23 -1.12 -8.77
N TYR A 119 -10.57 -1.81 -9.70
CA TYR A 119 -9.52 -1.22 -10.53
C TYR A 119 -10.07 -0.54 -11.79
N THR A 120 -11.24 -0.95 -12.28
CA THR A 120 -11.87 -0.32 -13.46
C THR A 120 -12.72 0.89 -13.10
N ASN A 121 -13.44 0.83 -11.97
CA ASN A 121 -14.36 1.87 -11.54
C ASN A 121 -13.69 2.85 -10.56
N GLY A 122 -12.66 2.38 -9.84
CA GLY A 122 -12.01 3.15 -8.79
C GLY A 122 -12.77 3.08 -7.47
N VAL A 123 -12.20 3.74 -6.46
CA VAL A 123 -12.74 3.76 -5.10
C VAL A 123 -12.97 5.19 -4.62
N HIS A 124 -13.78 5.29 -3.57
CA HIS A 124 -13.99 6.52 -2.83
C HIS A 124 -13.17 6.50 -1.53
N VAL A 125 -12.63 7.65 -1.18
CA VAL A 125 -11.90 7.84 0.08
C VAL A 125 -12.47 9.04 0.82
N ILE A 126 -12.25 9.07 2.13
CA ILE A 126 -12.49 10.25 2.96
C ILE A 126 -11.19 10.65 3.65
N THR A 127 -11.14 11.85 4.20
CA THR A 127 -9.98 12.34 4.95
C THR A 127 -10.26 12.43 6.44
N ALA A 128 -9.19 12.35 7.23
CA ALA A 128 -9.22 12.62 8.65
C ALA A 128 -7.96 13.38 9.05
N ASP A 129 -8.11 14.43 9.85
CA ASP A 129 -6.99 15.16 10.46
C ASP A 129 -6.35 14.31 11.55
N LEU A 130 -5.50 13.40 11.10
CA LEU A 130 -4.82 12.38 11.88
C LEU A 130 -3.51 12.07 11.18
N ALA A 131 -2.41 12.10 11.93
CA ALA A 131 -1.11 11.68 11.43
C ALA A 131 -0.44 10.71 12.40
N ARG A 132 0.38 9.80 11.85
CA ARG A 132 1.21 8.90 12.67
C ARG A 132 2.22 9.73 13.47
N ARG A 133 2.44 9.34 14.73
CA ARG A 133 3.49 9.92 15.58
C ARG A 133 4.88 9.60 15.03
N ASN A 134 5.14 8.32 14.74
CA ASN A 134 6.37 7.87 14.11
C ASN A 134 6.07 7.16 12.78
N PRO A 135 5.89 7.89 11.68
CA PRO A 135 5.41 7.32 10.41
C PRO A 135 6.38 6.33 9.77
N ARG A 136 7.68 6.37 10.12
CA ARG A 136 8.69 5.46 9.57
C ARG A 136 8.63 4.08 10.20
N ILE A 137 8.07 3.98 11.40
CA ILE A 137 7.91 2.72 12.13
C ILE A 137 6.49 2.22 11.90
N LYS A 138 6.39 0.95 11.52
CA LYS A 138 5.10 0.28 11.37
C LYS A 138 4.75 -0.42 12.67
N ASP A 139 4.34 0.36 13.67
CA ASP A 139 3.94 -0.14 14.98
C ASP A 139 2.47 -0.52 15.05
N THR A 140 2.14 -1.36 16.02
CA THR A 140 0.77 -1.80 16.31
C THR A 140 -0.07 -0.72 17.01
N ASP A 141 0.57 0.28 17.66
CA ASP A 141 -0.11 1.37 18.37
C ASP A 141 -1.02 2.17 17.45
N PHE A 142 -0.58 2.42 16.21
CA PHE A 142 -1.40 3.14 15.24
C PHE A 142 -2.72 2.42 14.91
N ILE A 143 -2.78 1.09 15.01
CA ILE A 143 -4.01 0.34 14.74
C ILE A 143 -5.08 0.69 15.78
N ALA A 144 -4.69 0.77 17.05
CA ALA A 144 -5.57 1.20 18.13
C ALA A 144 -5.90 2.70 18.02
N GLN A 145 -4.90 3.54 17.74
CA GLN A 145 -5.09 4.99 17.57
C GLN A 145 -6.11 5.33 16.48
N SER A 146 -6.12 4.59 15.37
CA SER A 146 -6.98 4.85 14.23
C SER A 146 -8.31 4.07 14.26
N LEU A 147 -8.72 3.53 15.42
CA LEU A 147 -9.91 2.65 15.50
C LEU A 147 -11.20 3.36 15.06
N ALA A 148 -11.41 4.61 15.48
CA ALA A 148 -12.58 5.38 15.09
C ALA A 148 -12.66 5.55 13.56
N GLN A 149 -11.55 5.89 12.90
CA GLN A 149 -11.49 6.02 11.44
C GLN A 149 -11.67 4.68 10.73
N ARG A 150 -11.17 3.58 11.31
CA ARG A 150 -11.37 2.22 10.76
C ARG A 150 -12.84 1.82 10.75
N GLN A 151 -13.62 2.24 11.74
CA GLN A 151 -15.06 1.97 11.80
C GLN A 151 -15.86 2.72 10.71
N MET A 152 -15.27 3.75 10.09
CA MET A 152 -15.89 4.47 8.97
C MET A 152 -15.78 3.70 7.65
N LEU A 153 -14.88 2.70 7.56
CA LEU A 153 -14.70 1.90 6.35
C LEU A 153 -15.93 1.02 6.10
N ASN A 154 -16.43 1.06 4.87
CA ASN A 154 -17.58 0.27 4.44
C ASN A 154 -17.51 0.08 2.92
N ARG A 155 -18.64 -0.27 2.28
CA ARG A 155 -18.68 -0.45 0.81
C ARG A 155 -18.48 0.86 0.04
N ASP A 156 -18.88 1.98 0.61
CA ASP A 156 -18.83 3.31 0.00
C ASP A 156 -17.57 4.08 0.39
N VAL A 157 -16.92 3.73 1.51
CA VAL A 157 -15.67 4.34 1.97
C VAL A 157 -14.57 3.29 2.02
N PHE A 158 -13.67 3.31 1.03
CA PHE A 158 -12.65 2.28 0.86
C PHE A 158 -11.41 2.47 1.74
N GLU A 159 -11.02 3.71 1.99
CA GLU A 159 -9.88 4.06 2.83
C GLU A 159 -10.08 5.46 3.43
N VAL A 160 -9.54 5.67 4.62
CA VAL A 160 -9.37 7.01 5.22
C VAL A 160 -7.94 7.50 4.96
N LEU A 161 -7.83 8.67 4.34
CA LEU A 161 -6.60 9.40 4.12
C LEU A 161 -6.25 10.24 5.35
N LEU A 162 -5.02 10.09 5.81
CA LEU A 162 -4.39 10.79 6.92
C LEU A 162 -3.90 12.14 6.44
N THR A 163 -4.39 13.21 7.06
CA THR A 163 -4.00 14.58 6.75
C THR A 163 -3.36 15.27 7.97
N LYS A 164 -2.60 16.32 7.70
CA LYS A 164 -2.08 17.24 8.73
C LYS A 164 -1.94 18.63 8.13
N ASN A 165 -2.60 19.64 8.71
CA ASN A 165 -2.56 21.02 8.22
C ASN A 165 -2.92 21.15 6.72
N GLY A 166 -3.93 20.40 6.28
CA GLY A 166 -4.37 20.35 4.88
C GLY A 166 -3.43 19.61 3.92
N ALA A 167 -2.32 19.03 4.40
CA ALA A 167 -1.46 18.16 3.61
C ALA A 167 -1.90 16.70 3.71
N ILE A 168 -2.10 16.03 2.57
CA ILE A 168 -2.42 14.61 2.46
C ILE A 168 -1.13 13.80 2.56
N LEU A 169 -1.02 12.98 3.59
CA LEU A 169 0.17 12.19 3.86
C LEU A 169 0.05 10.81 3.20
N GLU A 170 -0.79 9.95 3.75
CA GLU A 170 -0.98 8.56 3.32
C GLU A 170 -2.35 8.04 3.76
N GLY A 171 -2.74 6.83 3.38
CA GLY A 171 -3.92 6.17 3.94
C GLY A 171 -3.60 5.43 5.24
N MET A 172 -4.62 5.01 5.99
CA MET A 172 -4.43 4.17 7.18
C MET A 172 -3.60 2.91 6.88
N THR A 173 -3.76 2.33 5.68
CA THR A 173 -3.09 1.09 5.26
C THR A 173 -2.43 1.17 3.87
N SER A 174 -2.22 2.36 3.33
CA SER A 174 -1.68 2.61 1.98
C SER A 174 -0.86 3.89 1.91
N ASN A 175 -0.05 4.07 0.86
CA ASN A 175 0.48 5.38 0.49
C ASN A 175 -0.43 6.03 -0.57
N PHE A 176 -0.48 7.37 -0.60
CA PHE A 176 -1.31 8.16 -1.53
C PHE A 176 -0.47 8.88 -2.58
N TYR A 177 -1.06 9.03 -3.77
CA TYR A 177 -0.48 9.73 -4.90
C TYR A 177 -1.55 10.50 -5.63
N ALA A 178 -1.17 11.68 -6.10
CA ALA A 178 -1.96 12.47 -7.02
C ALA A 178 -1.21 12.66 -8.34
N VAL A 179 -1.93 12.83 -9.44
CA VAL A 179 -1.38 13.06 -10.77
C VAL A 179 -1.90 14.40 -11.29
N ARG A 180 -0.99 15.17 -11.89
CA ARG A 180 -1.33 16.33 -12.71
C ARG A 180 -0.80 16.15 -14.11
N TYR A 181 -1.63 16.40 -15.11
CA TYR A 181 -1.20 16.52 -16.49
C TYR A 181 -0.61 17.90 -16.74
N VAL A 182 0.51 17.96 -17.45
CA VAL A 182 1.01 19.21 -18.00
C VAL A 182 0.19 19.51 -19.24
N ILE A 183 -0.58 20.59 -19.19
CA ILE A 183 -1.28 21.08 -20.37
C ILE A 183 -0.23 21.76 -21.25
N ALA A 184 0.00 21.22 -22.45
CA ALA A 184 0.77 21.92 -23.46
C ALA A 184 0.06 23.25 -23.77
N ARG A 185 0.69 24.39 -23.46
CA ARG A 185 0.25 25.66 -24.05
C ARG A 185 0.35 25.50 -25.56
N ARG A 186 -0.77 25.65 -26.28
CA ARG A 186 -0.68 25.89 -27.73
C ARG A 186 0.17 27.15 -27.90
N SER A 187 1.29 27.02 -28.60
CA SER A 187 1.91 28.17 -29.25
C SER A 187 0.82 28.82 -30.10
N GLU A 188 0.42 30.04 -29.75
CA GLU A 188 -0.38 30.89 -30.64
C GLU A 188 0.52 31.27 -31.81
N THR A 189 0.67 30.35 -32.77
CA THR A 189 1.16 30.71 -34.09
C THR A 189 -0.07 30.99 -34.93
N THR A 190 -0.34 32.27 -35.12
CA THR A 190 -1.39 32.84 -35.95
C THR A 190 -1.39 32.20 -37.33
N THR A 191 -2.47 31.50 -37.69
CA THR A 191 -3.00 31.52 -39.06
C THR A 191 -4.47 31.14 -39.03
N LYS A 192 -5.31 32.08 -39.47
CA LYS A 192 -6.73 31.91 -39.75
C LYS A 192 -6.92 30.82 -40.80
N GLN A 193 -7.87 29.89 -40.59
CA GLN A 193 -9.04 29.66 -41.45
C GLN A 193 -9.86 28.44 -40.99
N SER A 194 -11.16 28.71 -40.74
CA SER A 194 -12.37 27.89 -40.98
C SER A 194 -12.29 26.37 -40.86
N SER A 195 -13.08 25.79 -39.95
CA SER A 195 -14.44 25.28 -40.24
C SER A 195 -15.02 24.62 -38.98
N GLU A 196 -16.33 24.74 -38.82
CA GLU A 196 -17.14 24.17 -37.74
C GLU A 196 -17.10 22.64 -37.78
N ASP A 197 -16.51 22.04 -36.75
CA ASP A 197 -16.79 20.68 -36.32
C ASP A 197 -16.60 20.67 -34.79
N GLU A 198 -17.71 20.61 -34.04
CA GLU A 198 -17.72 20.42 -32.59
C GLU A 198 -17.27 19.00 -32.23
N ALA A 199 -16.01 18.68 -32.49
CA ALA A 199 -15.33 17.55 -31.86
C ALA A 199 -14.75 18.04 -30.52
N SER A 200 -15.37 17.60 -29.43
CA SER A 200 -14.87 17.77 -28.05
C SER A 200 -13.34 17.61 -28.02
N PRO A 201 -12.58 18.61 -27.52
CA PRO A 201 -11.13 18.64 -27.71
C PRO A 201 -10.50 17.46 -26.97
N ARG A 202 -10.13 16.41 -27.72
CA ARG A 202 -9.27 15.34 -27.22
C ARG A 202 -7.94 15.98 -26.85
N ARG A 203 -7.77 16.31 -25.56
CA ARG A 203 -6.47 16.60 -24.95
C ARG A 203 -5.54 15.45 -25.35
N SER A 204 -4.61 15.69 -26.28
CA SER A 204 -3.49 14.78 -26.45
C SER A 204 -2.64 14.94 -25.21
N ILE A 205 -2.78 13.99 -24.27
CA ILE A 205 -1.90 13.88 -23.11
C ILE A 205 -0.51 13.59 -23.69
N ARG A 206 0.31 14.63 -23.88
CA ARG A 206 1.75 14.41 -24.02
C ARG A 206 2.25 13.77 -22.73
N ASN A 207 3.31 12.99 -22.82
CA ASN A 207 3.95 12.25 -21.72
C ASN A 207 4.41 13.09 -20.51
N ASP A 208 4.05 14.36 -20.43
CA ASP A 208 4.37 15.26 -19.34
C ASP A 208 3.28 15.16 -18.26
N SER A 209 3.33 14.10 -17.46
CA SER A 209 2.56 14.01 -16.22
C SER A 209 3.49 14.13 -15.01
N THR A 210 2.98 14.77 -13.95
CA THR A 210 3.66 14.83 -12.66
C THR A 210 2.90 13.97 -11.66
N LEU A 211 3.60 12.99 -11.09
CA LEU A 211 3.16 12.23 -9.94
C LEU A 211 3.62 12.93 -8.66
N ILE A 212 2.67 13.30 -7.80
CA ILE A 212 2.90 14.01 -6.54
C ILE A 212 2.66 13.04 -5.39
N THR A 213 3.60 12.92 -4.46
CA THR A 213 3.44 12.07 -3.26
C THR A 213 4.31 12.57 -2.11
N ALA A 214 3.81 12.42 -0.89
CA ALA A 214 4.52 12.83 0.31
C ALA A 214 5.92 12.18 0.39
N ARG A 215 6.91 12.99 0.81
CA ARG A 215 8.28 12.52 1.06
C ARG A 215 8.49 12.09 2.50
N TYR A 216 7.93 12.87 3.42
CA TYR A 216 8.04 12.75 4.86
C TYR A 216 6.64 12.62 5.47
N GLY A 217 6.55 12.26 6.75
CA GLY A 217 5.26 12.11 7.42
C GLY A 217 4.52 10.81 7.06
N ILE A 218 5.15 9.90 6.32
CA ILE A 218 4.53 8.67 5.79
C ILE A 218 5.42 7.44 5.98
N LEU A 219 4.80 6.26 5.90
CA LEU A 219 5.51 5.00 5.88
C LEU A 219 6.20 4.78 4.52
N PRO A 220 7.50 4.40 4.49
CA PRO A 220 8.18 4.05 3.24
C PRO A 220 7.69 2.69 2.72
N GLY A 221 6.59 2.70 1.94
CA GLY A 221 5.97 1.54 1.29
C GLY A 221 6.92 0.68 0.44
N VAL A 222 6.86 -0.64 0.56
CA VAL A 222 7.55 -1.57 -0.38
C VAL A 222 6.97 -1.39 -1.78
N THR A 223 5.63 -1.43 -1.91
CA THR A 223 4.91 -1.14 -3.16
C THR A 223 5.20 0.26 -3.67
N ARG A 224 5.26 1.27 -2.78
CA ARG A 224 5.63 2.64 -3.13
C ARG A 224 6.96 2.73 -3.84
N ARG A 225 7.99 2.08 -3.31
CA ARG A 225 9.33 2.07 -3.91
C ARG A 225 9.30 1.54 -5.35
N ILE A 226 8.52 0.49 -5.60
CA ILE A 226 8.37 -0.13 -6.92
C ILE A 226 7.58 0.78 -7.85
N VAL A 227 6.43 1.31 -7.43
CA VAL A 227 5.59 2.19 -8.25
C VAL A 227 6.34 3.46 -8.65
N LEU A 228 7.10 4.07 -7.73
CA LEU A 228 7.94 5.23 -8.04
C LEU A 228 9.09 4.89 -9.00
N ARG A 229 9.61 3.66 -9.00
CA ARG A 229 10.59 3.21 -10.00
C ARG A 229 9.93 3.05 -11.37
N LEU A 230 8.78 2.38 -11.42
CA LEU A 230 8.02 2.18 -12.65
C LEU A 230 7.57 3.52 -13.28
N ALA A 231 7.14 4.47 -12.45
CA ALA A 231 6.77 5.81 -12.91
C ALA A 231 7.94 6.53 -13.60
N ARG A 232 9.13 6.54 -12.99
CA ARG A 232 10.35 7.09 -13.62
C ARG A 232 10.70 6.39 -14.93
N GLY A 233 10.64 5.06 -14.95
CA GLY A 233 10.92 4.26 -16.14
C GLY A 233 9.96 4.54 -17.30
N GLN A 234 8.79 5.11 -17.00
CA GLN A 234 7.80 5.54 -17.99
C GLN A 234 7.85 7.04 -18.32
N GLY A 235 8.88 7.76 -17.85
CA GLY A 235 9.05 9.19 -18.09
C GLY A 235 8.18 10.11 -17.23
N ILE A 236 7.48 9.59 -16.21
CA ILE A 236 6.60 10.39 -15.34
C ILE A 236 7.48 11.16 -14.35
N ARG A 237 7.34 12.50 -14.33
CA ARG A 237 8.04 13.36 -13.35
C ARG A 237 7.50 13.08 -11.95
N ILE A 238 8.38 13.02 -10.96
CA ILE A 238 7.97 12.83 -9.56
C ILE A 238 8.25 14.09 -8.75
N GLU A 239 7.21 14.59 -8.08
CA GLU A 239 7.29 15.69 -7.14
C GLU A 239 7.13 15.17 -5.70
N TYR A 240 8.22 15.24 -4.93
CA TYR A 240 8.29 14.70 -3.59
C TYR A 240 7.80 15.70 -2.52
N ARG A 241 6.49 15.92 -2.51
CA ARG A 241 5.77 16.69 -1.47
C ARG A 241 4.40 16.09 -1.21
N ALA A 242 3.84 16.36 -0.04
CA ALA A 242 2.45 16.00 0.22
C ALA A 242 1.52 16.76 -0.75
N PRO A 243 0.61 16.08 -1.46
CA PRO A 243 -0.51 16.73 -2.11
C PRO A 243 -1.33 17.49 -1.06
N ARG A 244 -1.93 18.63 -1.41
CA ARG A 244 -2.76 19.40 -0.49
C ARG A 244 -4.25 19.21 -0.78
N MET A 245 -5.08 19.43 0.22
CA MET A 245 -6.54 19.34 0.11
C MET A 245 -7.15 20.46 -0.73
N ASP A 246 -6.49 21.64 -0.77
CA ASP A 246 -6.88 22.82 -1.54
C ASP A 246 -6.43 22.75 -3.02
N GLU A 247 -5.78 21.66 -3.41
CA GLU A 247 -5.21 21.44 -4.72
C GLU A 247 -6.12 20.54 -5.58
N THR A 248 -6.25 20.87 -6.87
CA THR A 248 -6.91 19.99 -7.85
C THR A 248 -5.92 19.02 -8.49
N PHE A 249 -6.41 17.82 -8.80
CA PHE A 249 -5.66 16.73 -9.42
C PHE A 249 -6.46 16.10 -10.56
N ASP A 250 -5.78 15.62 -11.60
CA ASP A 250 -6.41 14.92 -12.73
C ASP A 250 -6.68 13.44 -12.41
N GLU A 251 -5.83 12.82 -11.60
CA GLU A 251 -6.00 11.44 -11.10
C GLU A 251 -5.47 11.31 -9.67
N ALA A 252 -5.90 10.28 -8.94
CA ALA A 252 -5.28 9.86 -7.70
C ALA A 252 -5.32 8.34 -7.56
N PHE A 253 -4.42 7.79 -6.75
CA PHE A 253 -4.41 6.36 -6.44
C PHE A 253 -3.72 6.05 -5.11
N LEU A 254 -3.99 4.85 -4.60
CA LEU A 254 -3.38 4.27 -3.40
C LEU A 254 -2.40 3.15 -3.77
N THR A 255 -1.42 2.90 -2.90
CA THR A 255 -0.58 1.71 -3.00
C THR A 255 -0.45 0.94 -1.69
N SER A 256 -0.62 -0.39 -1.73
CA SER A 256 -0.27 -1.29 -0.62
C SER A 256 0.15 -2.69 -1.09
N SER A 257 0.85 -3.45 -0.24
CA SER A 257 1.37 -4.78 -0.60
C SER A 257 0.29 -5.76 -1.06
N SER A 258 -0.89 -5.73 -0.45
CA SER A 258 -1.98 -6.65 -0.77
C SER A 258 -2.95 -6.16 -1.84
N ARG A 259 -2.94 -4.85 -2.17
CA ARG A 259 -3.92 -4.25 -3.09
C ARG A 259 -3.29 -3.67 -4.37
N GLY A 260 -1.96 -3.60 -4.44
CA GLY A 260 -1.26 -3.03 -5.59
C GLY A 260 -1.58 -1.55 -5.78
N VAL A 261 -1.90 -1.15 -7.01
CA VAL A 261 -2.28 0.24 -7.37
C VAL A 261 -3.80 0.32 -7.50
N VAL A 262 -4.44 1.01 -6.54
CA VAL A 262 -5.90 1.15 -6.47
C VAL A 262 -6.30 2.58 -6.87
N PRO A 263 -7.07 2.80 -7.95
CA PRO A 263 -7.48 4.13 -8.36
C PRO A 263 -8.44 4.78 -7.38
N VAL A 264 -8.27 6.08 -7.11
CA VAL A 264 -9.18 6.90 -6.33
C VAL A 264 -9.90 7.86 -7.29
N VAL A 265 -11.22 7.81 -7.30
CA VAL A 265 -12.07 8.62 -8.20
C VAL A 265 -12.93 9.64 -7.47
N MET A 266 -13.06 9.50 -6.15
CA MET A 266 -13.79 10.44 -5.30
C MET A 266 -13.07 10.59 -3.96
N MET A 267 -13.02 11.81 -3.44
CA MET A 267 -12.40 12.17 -2.17
C MET A 267 -13.29 13.18 -1.45
N ASP A 268 -13.74 12.84 -0.23
CA ASP A 268 -14.64 13.68 0.57
C ASP A 268 -15.92 14.11 -0.18
N GLY A 269 -16.47 13.21 -0.99
CA GLY A 269 -17.68 13.45 -1.80
C GLY A 269 -17.43 14.18 -3.12
N GLU A 270 -16.23 14.74 -3.33
CA GLU A 270 -15.86 15.45 -4.54
C GLU A 270 -15.14 14.53 -5.55
N PRO A 271 -15.42 14.64 -6.85
CA PRO A 271 -14.74 13.85 -7.87
C PRO A 271 -13.27 14.25 -7.98
N VAL A 272 -12.39 13.24 -8.07
CA VAL A 272 -10.99 13.48 -8.46
C VAL A 272 -10.94 13.56 -9.98
N GLY A 273 -10.53 14.73 -10.51
CA GLY A 273 -10.48 15.00 -11.94
C GLY A 273 -11.84 14.83 -12.60
N GLN A 274 -11.99 13.81 -13.43
CA GLN A 274 -13.24 13.50 -14.14
C GLN A 274 -14.10 12.43 -13.44
N GLY A 275 -13.79 12.07 -12.18
CA GLY A 275 -14.55 11.05 -11.45
C GLY A 275 -14.40 9.63 -12.04
N ARG A 276 -13.34 9.38 -12.81
CA ARG A 276 -13.08 8.10 -13.48
C ARG A 276 -11.60 7.75 -13.45
N VAL A 277 -11.29 6.47 -13.55
CA VAL A 277 -9.89 5.98 -13.55
C VAL A 277 -9.12 6.54 -14.74
N GLY A 278 -8.08 7.31 -14.47
CA GLY A 278 -7.24 7.96 -15.47
C GLY A 278 -6.14 7.07 -16.06
N GLU A 279 -5.43 7.61 -17.06
CA GLU A 279 -4.52 6.86 -17.91
C GLU A 279 -3.19 6.52 -17.22
N VAL A 280 -2.63 7.45 -16.45
CA VAL A 280 -1.40 7.21 -15.69
C VAL A 280 -1.62 6.12 -14.65
N THR A 281 -2.75 6.15 -13.96
CA THR A 281 -3.11 5.13 -12.97
C THR A 281 -3.28 3.76 -13.62
N LYS A 282 -3.95 3.66 -14.78
CA LYS A 282 -4.07 2.40 -15.54
C LYS A 282 -2.70 1.85 -15.95
N ARG A 283 -1.85 2.70 -16.52
CA ARG A 283 -0.49 2.34 -16.94
C ARG A 283 0.35 1.83 -15.77
N LEU A 284 0.34 2.52 -14.63
CA LEU A 284 1.07 2.11 -13.44
C LEU A 284 0.50 0.83 -12.81
N SER A 285 -0.81 0.66 -12.80
CA SER A 285 -1.47 -0.56 -12.32
C SER A 285 -1.07 -1.78 -13.18
N LYS A 286 -1.14 -1.65 -14.50
CA LYS A 286 -0.69 -2.69 -15.44
C LYS A 286 0.79 -3.01 -15.26
N ALA A 287 1.65 -2.00 -15.20
CA ALA A 287 3.09 -2.17 -15.02
C ALA A 287 3.44 -2.84 -13.68
N TYR A 288 2.74 -2.49 -12.60
CA TYR A 288 2.95 -3.12 -11.29
C TYR A 288 2.53 -4.60 -11.28
N LYS A 289 1.38 -4.94 -11.92
CA LYS A 289 0.95 -6.34 -12.07
C LYS A 289 1.99 -7.17 -12.84
N ALA A 290 2.54 -6.63 -13.93
CA ALA A 290 3.62 -7.28 -14.67
C ALA A 290 4.91 -7.42 -13.83
N TYR A 291 5.27 -6.39 -13.08
CA TYR A 291 6.43 -6.41 -12.19
C TYR A 291 6.31 -7.52 -11.13
N LEU A 292 5.14 -7.66 -10.50
CA LEU A 292 4.84 -8.71 -9.53
C LEU A 292 5.11 -10.11 -10.09
N GLN A 293 4.64 -10.40 -11.31
CA GLN A 293 4.80 -11.71 -11.94
C GLN A 293 6.28 -12.04 -12.22
N GLN A 294 7.08 -11.03 -12.55
CA GLN A 294 8.48 -11.22 -12.93
C GLN A 294 9.45 -11.24 -11.75
N HIS A 295 9.13 -10.56 -10.65
CA HIS A 295 10.08 -10.26 -9.57
C HIS A 295 9.69 -10.84 -8.21
N ALA A 296 8.60 -11.59 -8.10
CA ALA A 296 8.29 -12.30 -6.87
C ALA A 296 9.37 -13.37 -6.61
N GLU A 297 10.01 -13.30 -5.45
CA GLU A 297 11.10 -14.19 -5.04
C GLU A 297 10.56 -15.38 -4.24
N LEU A 298 11.29 -16.50 -4.26
CA LEU A 298 10.91 -17.69 -3.49
C LEU A 298 11.01 -17.40 -1.99
N ILE A 299 10.01 -17.81 -1.22
CA ILE A 299 10.05 -17.69 0.24
C ILE A 299 11.07 -18.71 0.76
N GLY A 300 12.10 -18.23 1.46
CA GLY A 300 13.15 -19.07 2.07
C GLY A 300 14.34 -19.40 1.17
N ALA A 301 14.46 -18.76 0.01
CA ALA A 301 15.68 -18.77 -0.80
C ALA A 301 16.82 -17.97 -0.16
#